data_AF-A0A5M9JX08-F1
#
_entry.id   AF-A0A5M9JX08-F1
#
_cell.length_a   1.000
_cell.length_b   1.000
_cell.length_c   1.000
_cell.angle_alpha   90.00
_cell.angle_beta   90.00
_cell.angle_gamma   90.00
#
_symmetry.space_group_name_H-M   'P 1'
#
loop_
_entity.id
_entity.type
_entity.pdbx_description
1 polymer ?
#
loop_
_entity_poly.entity_id
_entity_poly.type
_entity_poly.pdbx_seq_one_letter_code
_entity_poly.pdbx_strand_id
1 'polypeptide(L)'
;MAETSAASRVFSIPELLNEILSYLPQSCLLLQVSRVCKTWAMALTSPGIERALCFRPAIHNGPTTWSSLLEEKFGIFFDFTYLSNGHVLCPGQFDSLPWKRNHHAFKRADASWRDMLVFSTTLL
;
A
#
# COMPACT_ATOMS: atom_id res chain seq x y z
N MET A 1 -6.34 -37.39 -14.98
CA MET A 1 -5.42 -36.26 -14.72
C MET A 1 -6.11 -35.01 -15.22
N ALA A 2 -6.48 -34.09 -14.33
CA ALA A 2 -7.10 -32.83 -14.76
C ALA A 2 -6.00 -31.95 -15.37
N GLU A 3 -6.17 -31.55 -16.63
CA GLU A 3 -5.23 -30.66 -17.31
C GLU A 3 -5.18 -29.32 -16.56
N THR A 4 -3.99 -28.97 -16.06
CA THR A 4 -3.77 -27.66 -15.48
C THR A 4 -3.80 -26.62 -16.60
N SER A 5 -4.73 -25.67 -16.49
CA SER A 5 -4.83 -24.54 -17.42
C SER A 5 -3.49 -23.85 -17.61
N ALA A 6 -3.21 -23.36 -18.82
CA ALA A 6 -2.01 -22.59 -19.13
C ALA A 6 -1.77 -21.45 -18.13
N ALA A 7 -2.84 -20.78 -17.68
CA ALA A 7 -2.77 -19.74 -16.66
C ALA A 7 -2.27 -20.27 -15.31
N SER A 8 -2.75 -21.44 -14.88
CA SER A 8 -2.29 -22.09 -13.65
C SER A 8 -0.80 -22.43 -13.71
N ARG A 9 -0.30 -22.82 -14.89
CA ARG A 9 1.13 -23.11 -15.08
C ARG A 9 1.95 -21.83 -15.00
N VAL A 10 1.51 -20.74 -15.62
CA VAL A 10 2.18 -19.43 -15.54
C VAL A 10 2.24 -18.93 -14.10
N PHE A 11 1.13 -18.94 -13.35
CA PHE A 11 1.10 -18.47 -11.96
C PHE A 11 1.84 -19.37 -10.97
N SER A 12 2.17 -20.61 -11.37
CA SER A 12 2.99 -21.50 -10.56
C SER A 12 4.49 -21.21 -10.64
N ILE A 13 4.92 -20.40 -11.62
CA ILE A 13 6.31 -19.97 -11.81
C ILE A 13 6.48 -18.60 -11.10
N PRO A 14 7.25 -18.53 -9.99
CA PRO A 14 7.36 -17.31 -9.19
C PRO A 14 7.87 -16.09 -9.98
N GLU A 15 8.81 -16.29 -10.90
CA GLU A 15 9.40 -15.24 -11.72
C GLU A 15 8.33 -14.61 -12.63
N LEU A 16 7.53 -15.45 -13.31
CA LEU A 16 6.46 -14.97 -14.17
C LEU A 16 5.34 -14.30 -13.36
N LEU A 17 5.00 -14.84 -12.19
CA LEU A 17 4.04 -14.22 -11.30
C LEU A 17 4.51 -12.82 -10.86
N ASN A 18 5.77 -12.68 -10.42
CA ASN A 18 6.33 -11.41 -10.01
C ASN A 18 6.33 -10.38 -11.15
N GLU A 19 6.75 -10.78 -12.36
CA GLU A 19 6.71 -9.91 -13.54
C GLU A 19 5.28 -9.46 -13.85
N ILE A 20 4.30 -10.36 -13.83
CA ILE A 20 2.89 -10.00 -14.07
C ILE A 20 2.38 -9.03 -13.00
N LEU A 21 2.66 -9.30 -11.72
CA LEU A 21 2.25 -8.44 -10.62
C LEU A 21 2.89 -7.04 -10.72
N SER A 22 4.11 -6.93 -11.26
CA SER A 22 4.81 -5.64 -11.41
C SER A 22 4.09 -4.64 -12.32
N TYR A 23 3.23 -5.12 -13.23
CA TYR A 23 2.40 -4.27 -14.10
C TYR A 23 1.12 -3.75 -13.43
N LEU A 24 0.80 -4.22 -12.22
CA LEU A 24 -0.41 -3.82 -11.52
C LEU A 24 -0.22 -2.49 -10.76
N PRO A 25 -1.27 -1.67 -10.64
CA PRO A 25 -1.23 -0.48 -9.80
C PRO A 25 -0.92 -0.80 -8.34
N GLN A 26 -0.21 0.11 -7.65
CA GLN A 26 0.16 -0.06 -6.24
C GLN A 26 -1.05 -0.35 -5.32
N SER A 27 -2.19 0.28 -5.59
CA SER A 27 -3.44 0.04 -4.85
C SER A 27 -3.97 -1.39 -5.01
N CYS A 28 -3.85 -1.97 -6.22
CA CYS A 28 -4.24 -3.35 -6.50
C CYS A 28 -3.33 -4.34 -5.76
N LEU A 29 -2.01 -4.09 -5.81
CA LEU A 29 -1.02 -4.89 -5.09
C LEU A 29 -1.30 -4.93 -3.58
N LEU A 30 -1.62 -3.79 -2.97
CA LEU A 30 -1.85 -3.69 -1.52
C LEU A 30 -3.21 -4.25 -1.07
N LEU A 31 -4.27 -4.05 -1.87
CA LEU A 31 -5.64 -4.32 -1.43
C LEU A 31 -6.21 -5.65 -1.94
N GLN A 32 -5.73 -6.15 -3.08
CA GLN A 32 -6.36 -7.28 -3.79
C GLN A 32 -5.44 -8.50 -3.84
N VAL A 33 -4.17 -8.33 -4.20
CA VAL A 33 -3.24 -9.45 -4.45
C VAL A 33 -3.04 -10.34 -3.23
N SER A 34 -2.89 -9.74 -2.04
CA SER A 34 -2.75 -10.49 -0.78
C SER A 34 -3.97 -11.34 -0.41
N ARG A 35 -5.14 -11.05 -1.00
CA ARG A 35 -6.42 -11.70 -0.71
C ARG A 35 -6.75 -12.83 -1.68
N VAL A 36 -5.99 -13.01 -2.76
CA VAL A 36 -6.22 -14.07 -3.77
C VAL A 36 -5.83 -15.42 -3.20
N CYS A 37 -4.58 -15.58 -2.78
CA CYS A 37 -4.07 -16.79 -2.12
C CYS A 37 -2.74 -16.51 -1.39
N LYS A 38 -2.28 -17.49 -0.59
CA LYS A 38 -1.02 -17.38 0.16
C LYS A 38 0.20 -17.17 -0.75
N THR A 39 0.25 -17.84 -1.90
CA THR A 39 1.37 -17.70 -2.86
C THR A 39 1.47 -16.28 -3.42
N TRP A 40 0.33 -15.66 -3.74
CA TRP A 40 0.28 -14.28 -4.22
C TRP A 40 0.64 -13.29 -3.12
N ALA A 41 0.20 -13.53 -1.88
CA ALA A 41 0.63 -12.75 -0.73
C ALA A 41 2.15 -12.83 -0.50
N MET A 42 2.75 -14.02 -0.64
CA MET A 42 4.21 -14.18 -0.56
C MET A 42 4.95 -13.51 -1.72
N ALA A 43 4.38 -13.44 -2.91
CA ALA A 43 5.00 -12.75 -4.05
C ALA A 43 5.23 -11.25 -3.79
N LEU A 44 4.41 -10.63 -2.91
CA LEU A 44 4.56 -9.23 -2.52
C LEU A 44 5.85 -8.95 -1.73
N THR A 45 6.47 -9.96 -1.11
CA THR A 45 7.75 -9.83 -0.40
C THR A 45 8.96 -10.00 -1.33
N SER A 46 8.72 -10.09 -2.65
CA SER A 46 9.82 -10.14 -3.61
C SER A 46 10.49 -8.76 -3.72
N PRO A 47 11.83 -8.68 -3.90
CA PRO A 47 12.52 -7.40 -3.95
C PRO A 47 12.04 -6.45 -5.05
N GLY A 48 11.55 -6.99 -6.17
CA GLY A 48 10.99 -6.20 -7.28
C GLY A 48 9.70 -5.50 -6.87
N ILE A 49 8.76 -6.27 -6.31
CA ILE A 49 7.47 -5.75 -5.87
C ILE A 49 7.61 -4.83 -4.67
N GLU A 50 8.47 -5.15 -3.69
CA GLU A 50 8.73 -4.26 -2.55
C GLU A 50 9.25 -2.89 -3.00
N ARG A 51 10.09 -2.82 -4.04
CA ARG A 51 10.54 -1.55 -4.63
C ARG A 51 9.39 -0.82 -5.32
N ALA A 52 8.55 -1.53 -6.07
CA ALA A 52 7.36 -0.94 -6.71
C ALA A 52 6.34 -0.40 -5.67
N LEU A 53 6.28 -1.01 -4.49
CA LEU A 53 5.47 -0.56 -3.35
C LEU A 53 6.13 0.54 -2.50
N CYS A 54 7.36 0.95 -2.83
CA CYS A 54 8.20 1.86 -2.04
C CYS A 54 8.51 1.35 -0.61
N PHE A 55 8.49 0.04 -0.39
CA PHE A 55 8.87 -0.59 0.89
C PHE A 55 10.36 -0.88 0.99
N ARG A 56 11.04 -0.95 -0.16
CA ARG A 56 12.48 -1.14 -0.24
C ARG A 56 13.12 0.05 -0.98
N PRO A 57 14.26 0.58 -0.49
CA PRO A 57 15.00 1.63 -1.19
C PRO A 57 15.40 1.20 -2.61
N ALA A 58 15.46 2.16 -3.54
CA ALA A 58 16.04 1.93 -4.85
C ALA A 58 17.55 1.65 -4.73
N ILE A 59 18.07 0.76 -5.58
CA ILE A 59 19.49 0.35 -5.57
C ILE A 59 20.40 1.47 -6.13
N HIS A 60 19.82 2.41 -6.89
CA HIS A 60 20.54 3.51 -7.51
C HIS A 60 20.22 4.84 -6.82
N ASN A 61 21.21 5.74 -6.77
CA ASN A 61 21.12 7.12 -6.27
C ASN A 61 20.30 8.01 -7.23
N GLY A 62 19.16 7.52 -7.70
CA GLY A 62 18.22 8.31 -8.49
C GLY A 62 17.54 9.37 -7.62
N PRO A 63 16.85 10.35 -8.25
CA PRO A 63 16.05 11.31 -7.51
C PRO A 63 15.03 10.58 -6.64
N THR A 64 14.98 10.93 -5.35
CA THR A 64 14.00 10.39 -4.40
C THR A 64 12.60 10.62 -4.96
N THR A 65 11.94 9.55 -5.36
CA THR A 65 10.57 9.58 -5.87
C THR A 65 9.64 9.05 -4.80
N TRP A 66 8.58 9.80 -4.49
CA TRP A 66 7.57 9.38 -3.53
C TRP A 66 6.57 8.42 -4.20
N SER A 67 5.91 7.59 -3.39
CA SER A 67 4.78 6.81 -3.86
C SER A 67 3.63 7.75 -4.27
N SER A 68 3.24 7.71 -5.54
CA SER A 68 2.09 8.47 -6.05
C SER A 68 0.81 8.16 -5.28
N LEU A 69 0.65 6.90 -4.82
CA LEU A 69 -0.47 6.49 -3.97
C LEU A 69 -0.44 7.18 -2.61
N LEU A 70 0.74 7.29 -1.98
CA LEU A 70 0.86 7.99 -0.70
C LEU A 70 0.56 9.48 -0.86
N GLU A 71 1.09 10.12 -1.90
CA GLU A 71 0.79 11.51 -2.20
C GLU A 71 -0.71 11.74 -2.45
N GLU A 72 -1.38 10.84 -3.17
CA GLU A 72 -2.82 10.91 -3.41
C GLU A 72 -3.64 10.83 -2.10
N LYS A 73 -3.23 9.97 -1.15
CA LYS A 73 -4.00 9.72 0.08
C LYS A 73 -3.61 10.61 1.26
N PHE A 74 -2.38 11.09 1.27
CA PHE A 74 -1.73 11.76 2.39
C PHE A 74 -1.04 13.06 1.95
N GLY A 75 -1.45 13.67 0.83
CA GLY A 75 -0.75 14.77 0.17
C GLY A 75 -0.30 15.93 1.06
N ILE A 76 -1.00 16.22 2.15
CA ILE A 76 -0.58 17.26 3.12
C ILE A 76 0.81 17.00 3.74
N PHE A 77 1.25 15.74 3.82
CA PHE A 77 2.57 15.34 4.32
C PHE A 77 3.65 15.42 3.25
N PHE A 78 3.27 15.54 1.98
CA PHE A 78 4.16 15.63 0.82
C PHE A 78 4.24 17.07 0.27
N ASP A 79 3.50 18.01 0.84
CA ASP A 79 3.56 19.41 0.47
C ASP A 79 4.71 20.13 1.20
N PHE A 80 5.83 20.25 0.49
CA PHE A 80 7.05 20.86 0.99
C PHE A 80 6.93 22.36 1.29
N THR A 81 5.90 23.05 0.78
CA THR A 81 5.68 24.47 1.09
C THR A 81 5.34 24.67 2.57
N TYR A 82 4.70 23.68 3.20
CA TYR A 82 4.43 23.72 4.64
C TYR A 82 5.66 23.27 5.47
N LEU A 83 6.37 22.25 5.01
CA LEU A 83 7.51 21.67 5.74
C LEU A 83 8.75 22.57 5.77
N SER A 84 9.02 23.32 4.69
CA SER A 84 10.22 24.18 4.61
C SER A 84 10.17 25.42 5.49
N ASN A 85 8.96 25.86 5.86
CA ASN A 85 8.74 27.13 6.54
C ASN A 85 8.57 26.98 8.06
N GLY A 86 8.80 25.78 8.61
CA GLY A 86 8.60 25.50 10.03
C GLY A 86 7.11 25.55 10.45
N HIS A 87 6.18 25.47 9.49
CA HIS A 87 4.76 25.42 9.83
C HIS A 87 4.41 24.06 10.42
N VAL A 88 3.79 24.09 11.59
CA VAL A 88 3.13 22.92 12.19
C VAL A 88 1.87 22.63 11.38
N LEU A 89 1.65 21.36 11.02
CA LEU A 89 0.40 20.94 10.38
C LEU A 89 -0.79 21.32 11.27
N CYS A 90 -1.61 22.25 10.80
CA CYS A 90 -2.81 22.68 11.52
C CYS A 90 -3.88 21.59 11.43
N PRO A 91 -4.67 21.34 12.51
CA PRO A 91 -5.74 20.35 12.50
C PRO A 91 -6.76 20.51 11.36
N GLY A 92 -6.97 21.75 10.89
CA GLY A 92 -7.85 22.08 9.76
C GLY A 92 -7.34 21.58 8.41
N GLN A 93 -6.03 21.36 8.25
CA GLN A 93 -5.48 20.85 6.98
C GLN A 93 -5.83 19.37 6.77
N PHE A 94 -6.13 18.63 7.84
CA PHE A 94 -6.60 17.26 7.72
C PHE A 94 -8.03 17.18 7.14
N ASP A 95 -8.83 18.27 7.19
CA ASP A 95 -10.20 18.31 6.63
C ASP A 95 -10.25 18.07 5.12
N SER A 96 -9.17 18.40 4.41
CA SER A 96 -9.09 18.18 2.97
C SER A 96 -8.82 16.71 2.60
N LEU A 97 -8.42 15.87 3.56
CA LEU A 97 -8.00 14.50 3.29
C LEU A 97 -9.19 13.59 2.94
N PRO A 98 -9.03 12.67 1.96
CA PRO A 98 -10.13 11.82 1.49
C PRO A 98 -10.80 11.00 2.59
N TRP A 99 -10.05 10.57 3.60
CA TRP A 99 -10.51 9.72 4.69
C TRP A 99 -11.19 10.47 5.84
N LYS A 100 -11.03 11.80 5.95
CA LYS A 100 -11.77 12.60 6.95
C LYS A 100 -13.22 12.84 6.53
N ARG A 101 -13.59 12.59 5.26
CA ARG A 101 -14.97 12.66 4.76
C ARG A 101 -15.94 11.75 5.54
N ASN A 102 -15.47 10.62 6.08
CA ASN A 102 -16.26 9.70 6.88
C ASN A 102 -15.98 9.83 8.38
N HIS A 103 -16.01 11.05 8.90
CA HIS A 103 -15.71 11.35 10.31
C HIS A 103 -16.55 10.54 11.31
N HIS A 104 -17.79 10.19 10.95
CA HIS A 104 -18.69 9.39 11.78
C HIS A 104 -18.20 7.94 11.98
N ALA A 105 -17.44 7.37 11.03
CA ALA A 105 -16.89 6.02 11.17
C ALA A 105 -15.85 5.93 12.32
N PHE A 106 -15.19 7.05 12.62
CA PHE A 106 -14.18 7.15 13.68
C PHE A 106 -14.74 7.73 14.99
N LYS A 107 -16.01 8.15 15.01
CA LYS A 107 -16.70 8.76 16.17
C LYS A 107 -17.84 7.87 16.70
N ARG A 108 -17.67 6.55 16.66
CA ARG A 108 -18.67 5.67 17.26
C ARG A 108 -18.70 5.89 18.78
N ALA A 109 -19.87 5.76 19.40
CA ALA A 109 -20.00 5.95 20.85
C ALA A 109 -19.19 4.93 21.67
N ASP A 110 -18.89 3.78 21.06
CA ASP A 110 -18.03 2.72 21.58
C ASP A 110 -16.58 2.80 21.06
N ALA A 111 -16.21 3.87 20.33
CA ALA A 111 -14.87 4.02 19.77
C ALA A 111 -13.85 4.29 20.88
N SER A 112 -13.21 3.23 21.33
CA SER A 112 -12.00 3.26 22.14
C SER A 112 -10.81 2.94 21.24
N TRP A 113 -9.73 3.72 21.35
CA TRP A 113 -8.48 3.44 20.65
C TRP A 113 -7.88 2.07 21.02
N ARG A 114 -8.27 1.50 22.18
CA ARG A 114 -7.90 0.15 22.62
C ARG A 114 -8.67 -0.95 21.89
N ASP A 115 -9.89 -0.63 21.43
CA ASP A 115 -10.79 -1.53 20.72
C ASP A 115 -10.78 -1.27 19.20
N MET A 116 -10.14 -0.20 18.75
CA MET A 116 -9.71 -0.01 17.36
C MET A 116 -8.55 -0.98 17.08
N LEU A 117 -8.89 -2.23 16.81
CA LEU A 117 -7.95 -3.22 16.31
C LEU A 117 -7.40 -2.74 14.96
N VAL A 118 -6.22 -2.10 14.99
CA VAL A 118 -5.31 -2.15 13.85
C VAL A 118 -4.91 -3.62 13.79
N PHE A 119 -5.61 -4.41 12.99
CA PHE A 119 -5.20 -5.78 12.71
C PHE A 119 -3.82 -5.68 12.02
N SER A 120 -2.76 -5.70 12.82
CA SER A 120 -1.44 -6.09 12.35
C SER A 120 -1.58 -7.56 11.97
N THR A 121 -1.80 -7.82 10.68
CA THR A 121 -1.68 -9.18 10.14
C THR A 121 -0.23 -9.61 10.32
N THR A 122 0.04 -10.12 11.51
CA THR A 122 1.23 -10.88 11.82
C THR A 122 1.01 -12.22 11.14
N LEU A 123 1.62 -12.39 9.98
CA LEU A 123 1.64 -13.64 9.22
C LEU A 123 2.18 -14.77 10.11
N LEU A 124 1.35 -15.79 10.36
CA LEU A 124 1.74 -17.15 10.72
C LEU A 124 1.46 -18.06 9.51
#